data_AF-A0A1Y5TC10-F1
#
_entry.id   AF-A0A1Y5TC10-F1
#
_cell.length_a   1.000
_cell.length_b   1.000
_cell.length_c   1.000
_cell.angle_alpha   90.00
_cell.angle_beta   90.00
_cell.angle_gamma   90.00
#
_symmetry.space_group_name_H-M   'P 1'
#
loop_
_entity.id
_entity.type
_entity.pdbx_description
1 polymer ?
#
loop_
_entity_poly.entity_id
_entity_poly.type
_entity_poly.pdbx_seq_one_letter_code
_entity_poly.pdbx_strand_id
1 'polypeptide(L)'
;MAAIDMPPRLPFWQRAVFSVPIFGRMAREVAYGDEENLLYAAIAFICGWGCSIMLFGLPGLYLPALALVPVMFLVLIVISRG
;
A
#
# COMPACT_ATOMS: atom_id res chain seq x y z
N MET A 1 -0.67 -9.80 19.67
CA MET A 1 0.11 -8.90 20.57
C MET A 1 -0.79 -7.73 21.00
N ALA A 2 -0.81 -7.29 22.27
CA ALA A 2 -1.85 -6.40 22.81
C ALA A 2 -1.62 -4.89 22.48
N ALA A 3 -2.71 -4.13 22.39
CA ALA A 3 -2.82 -2.75 21.84
C ALA A 3 -2.01 -1.61 22.52
N ILE A 4 -1.00 -1.90 23.35
CA ILE A 4 -0.21 -0.91 24.11
C ILE A 4 1.26 -0.78 23.67
N ASP A 5 1.74 -1.62 22.75
CA ASP A 5 3.15 -1.58 22.29
C ASP A 5 3.40 -0.57 21.14
N MET A 6 2.88 0.67 21.27
CA MET A 6 3.15 1.71 20.26
C MET A 6 4.50 2.40 20.53
N PRO A 7 5.44 2.41 19.58
CA PRO A 7 6.71 3.12 19.75
C PRO A 7 6.47 4.64 19.87
N PRO A 8 7.06 5.32 20.88
CA PRO A 8 6.70 6.68 21.28
C PRO A 8 7.10 7.80 20.30
N ARG A 9 7.72 7.48 19.15
CA ARG A 9 8.26 8.47 18.20
C ARG A 9 8.16 7.95 16.76
N LEU A 10 7.13 8.36 16.02
CA LEU A 10 7.02 8.03 14.59
C LEU A 10 7.66 9.14 13.73
N PRO A 11 8.59 8.82 12.79
CA PRO A 11 9.17 9.78 11.85
C PRO A 11 8.11 10.55 11.05
N PHE A 12 8.45 11.78 10.65
CA PHE A 12 7.58 12.71 9.89
C PHE A 12 6.88 12.03 8.69
N TRP A 13 7.57 11.13 7.98
CA TRP A 13 7.03 10.35 6.87
C TRP A 13 5.91 9.38 7.27
N GLN A 14 6.01 8.72 8.43
CA GLN A 14 4.95 7.84 8.95
C GLN A 14 3.71 8.65 9.30
N ARG A 15 3.86 9.88 9.81
CA ARG A 15 2.72 10.74 10.15
C ARG A 15 1.92 11.14 8.91
N ALA A 16 2.61 11.38 7.78
CA ALA A 16 1.96 11.63 6.50
C ALA A 16 1.21 10.39 5.98
N VAL A 17 1.83 9.21 5.99
CA VAL A 17 1.17 7.95 5.57
C VAL A 17 -0.01 7.58 6.48
N PHE A 18 0.10 7.81 7.80
CA PHE A 18 -0.97 7.57 8.77
C PHE A 18 -2.08 8.62 8.78
N SER A 19 -1.90 9.75 8.09
CA SER A 19 -2.93 10.79 7.96
C SER A 19 -3.96 10.51 6.85
N VAL A 20 -3.69 9.55 5.96
CA VAL A 20 -4.66 9.10 4.96
C VAL A 20 -5.67 8.18 5.64
N PRO A 21 -6.94 8.59 5.83
CA PRO A 21 -7.84 7.95 6.80
C PRO A 21 -8.17 6.47 6.51
N ILE A 22 -8.10 6.04 5.24
CA ILE A 22 -8.38 4.65 4.84
C ILE A 22 -7.07 3.85 4.71
N PHE A 23 -6.12 4.35 3.92
CA PHE A 23 -4.86 3.65 3.66
C PHE A 23 -3.90 3.66 4.86
N GLY A 24 -3.89 4.74 5.65
CA GLY A 24 -3.07 4.87 6.85
C GLY A 24 -3.53 3.96 7.98
N ARG A 25 -4.85 3.70 8.10
CA ARG A 25 -5.36 2.74 9.08
C ARG A 25 -4.95 1.32 8.72
N MET A 26 -5.17 0.89 7.48
CA MET A 26 -4.72 -0.43 7.01
C MET A 26 -3.19 -0.56 7.11
N ALA A 27 -2.42 0.46 6.73
CA ALA A 27 -0.96 0.43 6.85
C ALA A 27 -0.48 0.27 8.30
N ARG A 28 -1.21 0.83 9.28
CA ARG A 28 -0.89 0.68 10.70
C ARG A 28 -1.19 -0.74 11.19
N GLU A 29 -2.32 -1.28 10.78
CA GLU A 29 -2.73 -2.63 11.15
C GLU A 29 -1.83 -3.68 10.47
N VAL A 30 -1.37 -3.47 9.24
CA VAL A 30 -0.41 -4.37 8.56
C VAL A 30 1.00 -4.29 9.16
N ALA A 31 1.46 -3.11 9.57
CA ALA A 31 2.82 -2.93 10.09
C ALA A 31 2.99 -3.35 11.57
N TYR A 32 1.91 -3.29 12.37
CA TYR A 32 1.94 -3.54 13.81
C TYR A 32 0.91 -4.58 14.29
N GLY A 33 0.13 -5.18 13.40
CA GLY A 33 -0.82 -6.24 13.72
C GLY A 33 -0.21 -7.64 13.65
N ASP A 34 -1.00 -8.65 14.05
CA ASP A 34 -0.62 -10.06 13.94
C ASP A 34 -0.53 -10.50 12.45
N GLU A 35 0.19 -11.59 12.14
CA GLU A 35 0.47 -12.04 10.75
C GLU A 35 -0.80 -12.16 9.88
N GLU A 36 -1.92 -12.53 10.48
CA GLU A 36 -3.23 -12.63 9.81
C GLU A 36 -3.69 -11.30 9.20
N ASN A 37 -3.26 -10.18 9.76
CA ASN A 37 -3.65 -8.85 9.31
C ASN A 37 -3.05 -8.49 7.95
N LEU A 38 -1.91 -9.09 7.60
CA LEU A 38 -1.33 -8.97 6.25
C LEU A 38 -2.21 -9.65 5.21
N LEU A 39 -2.77 -10.83 5.55
CA LEU A 39 -3.70 -11.54 4.69
C LEU A 39 -4.99 -10.74 4.47
N TYR A 40 -5.57 -10.17 5.52
CA TYR A 40 -6.77 -9.33 5.42
C TYR A 40 -6.53 -8.10 4.54
N ALA A 41 -5.37 -7.45 4.65
CA ALA A 41 -5.03 -6.32 3.80
C ALA A 41 -4.85 -6.71 2.33
N ALA A 42 -4.20 -7.85 2.06
CA ALA A 42 -4.06 -8.37 0.71
C ALA A 42 -5.43 -8.67 0.05
N ILE A 43 -6.33 -9.31 0.80
CA ILE A 43 -7.70 -9.58 0.32
C ILE A 43 -8.45 -8.27 0.06
N ALA A 44 -8.40 -7.32 0.99
CA ALA A 44 -9.07 -6.03 0.82
C ALA A 44 -8.54 -5.26 -0.40
N PHE A 45 -7.22 -5.32 -0.67
CA PHE A 45 -6.62 -4.74 -1.86
C PHE A 45 -7.13 -5.39 -3.14
N ILE A 46 -7.19 -6.73 -3.19
CA ILE A 46 -7.72 -7.47 -4.34
C ILE A 46 -9.20 -7.12 -4.57
N CYS A 47 -10.01 -7.06 -3.51
CA CYS A 47 -11.41 -6.65 -3.61
C CYS A 47 -11.55 -5.23 -4.14
N GLY A 48 -10.78 -4.27 -3.60
CA GLY A 48 -10.79 -2.88 -4.07
C GLY A 48 -10.38 -2.75 -5.54
N TRP A 49 -9.38 -3.51 -5.97
CA TRP A 49 -9.00 -3.58 -7.38
C TRP A 49 -10.09 -4.20 -8.25
N GLY A 50 -10.73 -5.28 -7.79
CA GLY A 50 -11.89 -5.88 -8.44
C GLY A 50 -13.05 -4.90 -8.62
N CYS A 51 -13.35 -4.08 -7.61
CA CYS A 51 -14.33 -3.00 -7.71
C CYS A 51 -13.92 -1.97 -8.78
N SER A 52 -12.63 -1.62 -8.88
CA SER A 52 -12.14 -0.74 -9.94
C SER A 52 -12.33 -1.32 -11.34
N ILE A 53 -12.15 -2.64 -11.50
CA ILE A 53 -12.41 -3.34 -12.78
C ILE A 53 -13.91 -3.30 -13.10
N MET A 54 -14.78 -3.52 -12.11
CA MET A 54 -16.24 -3.47 -12.33
C MET A 54 -16.75 -2.06 -12.67
N LEU A 55 -16.21 -1.02 -12.03
CA LEU A 55 -16.65 0.36 -12.23
C LEU A 55 -16.10 0.98 -13.52
N PHE A 56 -14.83 0.71 -13.85
CA PHE A 56 -14.12 1.38 -14.94
C PHE A 56 -13.77 0.45 -16.10
N GLY A 57 -13.99 -0.86 -15.98
CA GLY A 57 -13.70 -1.84 -17.03
C GLY A 57 -12.21 -2.07 -17.26
N LEU A 58 -11.81 -2.13 -18.54
CA LEU A 58 -10.42 -2.30 -18.98
C LEU A 58 -9.44 -1.31 -18.31
N PRO A 59 -9.74 0.01 -18.22
CA PRO A 59 -8.93 0.97 -17.48
C PRO A 59 -8.58 0.54 -16.05
N GLY A 60 -9.55 0.00 -15.30
CA GLY A 60 -9.32 -0.49 -13.94
C GLY A 60 -8.34 -1.66 -13.86
N LEU A 61 -8.32 -2.51 -14.89
CA LEU A 61 -7.35 -3.60 -15.02
C LEU A 61 -5.93 -3.09 -15.30
N TYR A 62 -5.79 -2.02 -16.09
CA TYR A 62 -4.48 -1.46 -16.45
C TYR A 62 -3.88 -0.53 -15.40
N LEU A 63 -4.64 -0.11 -14.38
CA LEU A 63 -4.14 0.79 -13.32
C LEU A 63 -2.85 0.30 -12.62
N PRO A 64 -2.73 -0.97 -12.19
CA PRO A 64 -1.49 -1.46 -11.58
C PRO A 64 -0.31 -1.43 -12.56
N ALA A 65 -0.55 -1.79 -13.82
CA ALA A 65 0.48 -1.75 -14.86
C ALA A 65 0.97 -0.32 -15.12
N LEU A 66 0.04 0.64 -15.17
CA LEU A 66 0.36 2.06 -15.33
C LEU A 66 1.13 2.62 -14.12
N ALA A 67 0.73 2.23 -12.89
CA ALA A 67 1.42 2.65 -11.68
C ALA A 67 2.87 2.10 -11.59
N LEU A 68 3.15 0.96 -12.22
CA LEU A 68 4.50 0.38 -12.28
C LEU A 68 5.41 1.08 -13.30
N VAL A 69 4.88 1.86 -14.24
CA VAL A 69 5.69 2.59 -15.24
C VAL A 69 6.79 3.46 -14.59
N PRO A 70 6.51 4.39 -13.66
CA PRO A 70 7.55 5.17 -13.00
C PRO A 70 8.54 4.29 -12.21
N VAL A 71 8.08 3.17 -11.65
CA VAL A 71 8.96 2.20 -10.95
C VAL A 71 9.96 1.60 -11.93
N MET A 72 9.50 1.18 -13.11
CA MET A 72 10.39 0.66 -14.15
C MET A 72 11.36 1.73 -14.65
N PHE A 73 10.92 2.97 -14.82
CA PHE A 73 11.83 4.08 -15.13
C PHE A 73 12.90 4.27 -14.06
N LEU A 74 12.52 4.25 -12.78
CA LEU A 74 13.48 4.35 -11.68
C LEU A 74 14.47 3.17 -11.68
N VAL A 75 13.97 1.94 -11.89
CA VAL A 75 14.84 0.75 -12.01
C VAL A 75 15.83 0.93 -13.15
N LEU A 76 15.37 1.34 -14.33
CA LEU A 76 16.23 1.61 -15.48
C LEU A 76 17.28 2.68 -15.17
N ILE A 77 16.89 3.78 -14.53
CA ILE A 77 17.82 4.84 -14.12
C ILE A 77 18.86 4.28 -13.15
N VAL A 78 18.44 3.52 -12.13
CA VAL A 78 19.36 2.96 -11.12
C VAL A 78 20.36 2.00 -11.76
N ILE A 79 19.94 1.10 -12.64
CA ILE A 79 20.87 0.18 -13.31
C ILE A 79 21.76 0.87 -14.34
N SER A 80 21.28 1.95 -14.99
CA SER A 80 22.08 2.73 -15.93
C SER A 80 23.10 3.65 -15.25
N ARG A 81 23.08 3.75 -13.91
CA ARG A 81 23.98 4.64 -13.17
C ARG A 81 25.38 4.08 -12.88
N GLY A 82 25.67 2.82 -13.25
CA GLY A 82 27.02 2.24 -13.23
C GLY A 82 27.60 2.05 -11.83
#